data_AF-A0A4P6K406-F1
#
_entry.id   AF-A0A4P6K406-F1
#
_cell.length_a   1.000
_cell.length_b   1.000
_cell.length_c   1.000
_cell.angle_alpha   90.00
_cell.angle_beta   90.00
_cell.angle_gamma   90.00
#
_symmetry.space_group_name_H-M   'P 1'
#
loop_
_entity.id
_entity.type
_entity.pdbx_description
1 polymer ?
#
loop_
_entity_poly.entity_id
_entity_poly.type
_entity_poly.pdbx_seq_one_letter_code
_entity_poly.pdbx_strand_id
1 'polypeptide(L)'
;MLELASYSHLKESFMNKFEEARINAGITVTELSREANISRSTINKMEKSEPVKAELAVRACRVLSLHLGTEVTYQSLEIRVL
;
A
#
# COMPACT_ATOMS: atom_id res chain seq x y z
N MET A 1 -34.70 21.71 19.62
CA MET A 1 -34.32 20.87 18.47
C MET A 1 -33.14 21.53 17.80
N LEU A 2 -31.92 21.05 18.08
CA LEU A 2 -30.70 21.46 17.38
C LEU A 2 -30.33 20.31 16.46
N GLU A 3 -30.62 20.44 15.18
CA GLU A 3 -30.16 19.54 14.14
C GLU A 3 -28.87 20.13 13.57
N LEU A 4 -27.73 19.63 14.07
CA LEU A 4 -26.41 19.90 13.50
C LEU A 4 -26.05 18.78 12.52
N ALA A 5 -26.82 18.67 11.44
CA ALA A 5 -26.46 17.84 10.30
C ALA A 5 -25.63 18.68 9.32
N SER A 6 -24.30 18.68 9.48
CA SER A 6 -23.32 18.75 8.38
C SER A 6 -21.91 18.79 8.96
N TYR A 7 -21.48 17.70 9.61
CA TYR A 7 -20.05 17.45 9.73
C TYR A 7 -19.60 16.78 8.43
N SER A 8 -19.09 17.63 7.55
CA SER A 8 -18.05 17.38 6.55
C SER A 8 -17.76 15.90 6.26
N HIS A 9 -17.93 15.50 4.99
CA HIS A 9 -17.33 14.30 4.39
C HIS A 9 -15.88 14.10 4.86
N LEU A 10 -15.70 13.40 5.97
CA LEU A 10 -14.49 12.65 6.23
C LEU A 10 -14.55 11.54 5.20
N LYS A 11 -13.89 11.80 4.07
CA LYS A 11 -13.50 10.76 3.14
C LYS A 11 -12.64 9.82 3.99
N GLU A 12 -13.24 8.79 4.59
CA GLU A 12 -12.51 7.62 5.03
C GLU A 12 -11.75 7.17 3.80
N SER A 13 -10.49 7.60 3.69
CA SER A 13 -9.56 7.06 2.73
C SER A 13 -9.39 5.63 3.19
N PHE A 14 -10.19 4.72 2.65
CA PHE A 14 -10.11 3.31 2.95
C PHE A 14 -8.72 2.87 2.47
N MET A 15 -7.79 2.87 3.42
CA MET A 15 -6.40 2.53 3.21
C MET A 15 -6.35 1.08 2.78
N ASN A 16 -5.73 0.78 1.64
CA ASN A 16 -5.71 -0.59 1.16
C ASN A 16 -4.65 -1.41 1.93
N LYS A 17 -4.77 -2.75 1.87
CA LYS A 17 -3.89 -3.65 2.63
C LYS A 17 -2.40 -3.46 2.33
N PHE A 18 -2.06 -3.04 1.12
CA PHE A 18 -0.68 -2.75 0.76
C PHE A 18 -0.15 -1.47 1.43
N GLU A 19 -0.93 -0.39 1.40
CA GLU A 19 -0.59 0.86 2.08
C GLU A 19 -0.49 0.64 3.60
N GLU A 20 -1.43 -0.12 4.17
CA GLU A 20 -1.41 -0.52 5.58
C GLU A 20 -0.14 -1.31 5.93
N ALA A 21 0.21 -2.32 5.14
CA ALA A 21 1.42 -3.11 5.35
C ALA A 21 2.69 -2.26 5.29
N ARG A 22 2.75 -1.27 4.38
CA ARG A 22 3.88 -0.34 4.30
C ARG A 22 3.98 0.55 5.55
N ILE A 23 2.86 1.05 6.04
CA ILE A 23 2.83 1.87 7.26
C ILE A 23 3.21 1.04 8.48
N ASN A 24 2.71 -0.19 8.59
CA ASN A 24 3.07 -1.12 9.66
C ASN A 24 4.54 -1.55 9.60
N ALA A 25 5.13 -1.62 8.40
CA ALA A 25 6.56 -1.81 8.21
C ALA A 25 7.40 -0.58 8.61
N GLY A 26 6.77 0.57 8.89
CA GLY A 26 7.45 1.78 9.33
C GLY A 26 8.28 2.47 8.24
N ILE A 27 8.03 2.18 6.95
CA ILE A 27 8.82 2.71 5.83
C ILE A 27 8.00 3.66 4.95
N THR A 28 8.67 4.67 4.41
CA THR A 28 8.11 5.62 3.44
C THR A 28 8.02 5.01 2.04
N VAL A 29 7.20 5.61 1.17
CA VAL A 29 7.18 5.27 -0.27
C VAL A 29 8.56 5.44 -0.92
N THR A 30 9.35 6.42 -0.47
CA THR A 30 10.70 6.67 -0.99
C THR A 30 11.67 5.55 -0.60
N GLU A 31 11.62 5.09 0.65
CA GLU A 31 12.45 3.97 1.12
C GLU A 31 12.07 2.67 0.41
N LEU A 32 10.77 2.35 0.34
CA LEU A 32 10.29 1.19 -0.40
C LEU A 32 10.70 1.24 -1.88
N SER A 33 10.61 2.42 -2.52
CA SER A 33 11.03 2.62 -3.90
C SER A 33 12.50 2.29 -4.11
N ARG A 34 13.37 2.79 -3.22
CA ARG A 34 14.81 2.57 -3.26
C ARG A 34 15.16 1.10 -3.02
N GLU A 35 14.59 0.50 -1.98
CA GLU A 35 14.94 -0.86 -1.55
C GLU A 35 14.37 -1.95 -2.47
N ALA A 36 13.15 -1.77 -2.97
CA ALA A 36 12.55 -2.72 -3.90
C ALA A 36 13.02 -2.50 -5.36
N ASN A 37 13.77 -1.42 -5.62
CA ASN A 37 14.16 -0.98 -6.95
C ASN A 37 12.94 -0.90 -7.91
N ILE A 38 11.90 -0.19 -7.45
CA ILE A 38 10.66 0.08 -8.20
C ILE A 38 10.33 1.58 -8.12
N SER A 39 9.66 2.12 -9.13
CA SER A 39 9.32 3.54 -9.12
C SER A 39 8.29 3.88 -8.04
N ARG A 40 8.35 5.09 -7.48
CA ARG A 40 7.30 5.64 -6.59
C ARG A 40 5.92 5.62 -7.26
N SER A 41 5.85 5.82 -8.58
CA SER A 41 4.59 5.72 -9.33
C SER A 41 4.00 4.31 -9.26
N THR A 42 4.84 3.28 -9.34
CA THR A 42 4.40 1.88 -9.20
C THR A 42 3.84 1.61 -7.80
N ILE A 43 4.48 2.13 -6.75
CA ILE A 43 3.99 1.99 -5.37
C ILE A 43 2.64 2.69 -5.21
N ASN A 44 2.51 3.92 -5.71
CA ASN A 44 1.24 4.66 -5.69
C ASN A 44 0.13 3.93 -6.44
N LYS A 45 0.45 3.19 -7.52
CA LYS A 45 -0.53 2.32 -8.20
C LYS A 45 -1.00 1.19 -7.30
N MET A 46 -0.08 0.53 -6.59
CA MET A 46 -0.42 -0.52 -5.62
C MET A 46 -1.31 0.04 -4.50
N GLU A 47 -1.00 1.22 -3.93
CA GLU A 47 -1.82 1.89 -2.89
C GLU A 47 -3.19 2.37 -3.41
N LYS A 48 -3.34 2.58 -4.71
CA LYS A 48 -4.62 2.91 -5.37
C LYS A 48 -5.37 1.69 -5.91
N SER A 49 -4.89 0.48 -5.64
CA SER A 49 -5.45 -0.77 -6.17
C SER A 49 -5.53 -0.77 -7.71
N GLU A 50 -4.55 -0.14 -8.36
CA GLU A 50 -4.33 -0.21 -9.80
C GLU A 50 -3.43 -1.41 -10.13
N PRO A 51 -3.66 -2.11 -11.26
CA PRO A 51 -2.87 -3.26 -11.62
C PRO A 51 -1.41 -2.92 -11.97
N VAL A 52 -0.49 -3.77 -11.54
CA VAL A 52 0.96 -3.66 -11.81
C VAL A 52 1.51 -5.00 -12.31
N LYS A 53 2.72 -5.00 -12.88
CA LYS A 53 3.38 -6.26 -13.24
C LYS A 53 3.64 -7.11 -11.98
N ALA A 54 3.36 -8.41 -12.04
CA ALA A 54 3.57 -9.33 -10.92
C ALA A 54 5.01 -9.26 -10.34
N GLU A 55 6.02 -9.17 -11.21
CA GLU A 55 7.43 -9.02 -10.80
C GLU A 55 7.64 -7.80 -9.87
N LEU A 56 7.00 -6.68 -10.16
CA LEU A 56 7.13 -5.46 -9.35
C LEU A 56 6.41 -5.61 -8.00
N ALA A 57 5.25 -6.28 -7.99
CA ALA A 57 4.53 -6.60 -6.76
C ALA A 57 5.35 -7.52 -5.86
N VAL A 58 5.99 -8.56 -6.43
CA VAL A 58 6.88 -9.47 -5.70
C VAL A 58 8.05 -8.72 -5.08
N ARG A 59 8.70 -7.79 -5.82
CA ARG A 59 9.80 -6.97 -5.27
C ARG A 59 9.36 -6.13 -4.07
N ALA A 60 8.20 -5.49 -4.15
CA ALA A 60 7.64 -4.72 -3.04
C ALA A 60 7.33 -5.62 -1.84
N CYS A 61 6.66 -6.75 -2.06
CA CYS A 61 6.31 -7.71 -1.01
C CYS A 61 7.54 -8.30 -0.32
N ARG A 62 8.63 -8.54 -1.05
CA ARG A 62 9.90 -9.01 -0.47
C ARG A 62 10.47 -8.00 0.52
N VAL A 63 10.49 -6.71 0.17
CA VAL A 63 10.96 -5.66 1.09
C VAL A 63 10.05 -5.55 2.29
N LEU A 64 8.73 -5.51 2.09
CA LEU A 64 7.76 -5.47 3.19
C LEU A 64 7.90 -6.66 4.13
N SER A 65 8.13 -7.86 3.59
CA SER A 65 8.32 -9.07 4.41
C SER A 65 9.53 -8.94 5.34
N LEU A 66 10.62 -8.34 4.86
CA LEU A 66 11.83 -8.12 5.65
C LEU A 66 11.60 -7.13 6.79
N HIS A 67 10.90 -6.02 6.53
CA HIS A 67 10.62 -4.99 7.54
C HIS A 67 9.55 -5.43 8.55
N LEU A 68 8.57 -6.23 8.12
CA LEU A 68 7.52 -6.76 8.99
C LEU A 68 7.98 -7.96 9.83
N GLY A 69 9.08 -8.62 9.44
CA GLY A 69 9.54 -9.87 10.08
C GLY A 69 8.61 -11.07 9.82
N THR A 70 7.68 -10.95 8.87
CA THR A 70 6.76 -12.02 8.45
C THR A 70 6.55 -11.97 6.95
N GLU A 71 6.32 -13.12 6.33
CA GLU A 71 6.10 -13.20 4.89
C GLU A 71 4.77 -12.55 4.50
N VAL A 72 4.82 -11.66 3.51
CA VAL A 72 3.65 -11.09 2.83
C VAL A 72 3.77 -11.33 1.33
N THR A 73 2.64 -11.58 0.68
CA THR A 73 2.53 -11.84 -0.75
C THR A 73 1.62 -10.82 -1.41
N TYR A 74 1.68 -10.72 -2.74
CA TYR A 74 0.78 -9.81 -3.46
C TYR A 74 -0.69 -10.28 -3.36
N GLN A 75 -0.94 -11.58 -3.13
CA GLN A 75 -2.27 -12.11 -2.82
C GLN A 75 -2.73 -11.69 -1.43
N SER A 76 -1.90 -11.84 -0.40
CA SER A 76 -2.28 -11.50 0.99
C SER A 76 -2.53 -9.99 1.16
N LEU A 77 -1.81 -9.17 0.39
CA LEU A 77 -1.95 -7.72 0.36
C LEU A 77 -2.95 -7.21 -0.68
N GLU A 78 -3.68 -8.11 -1.37
CA GLU A 78 -4.70 -7.77 -2.38
C GLU A 78 -4.19 -6.86 -3.50
N ILE A 79 -2.90 -6.97 -3.84
CA ILE A 79 -2.31 -6.21 -4.95
C ILE A 79 -2.78 -6.83 -6.26
N ARG A 80 -3.37 -5.99 -7.12
CA ARG A 80 -3.78 -6.40 -8.45
C ARG A 80 -2.57 -6.54 -9.36
N VAL A 81 -2.43 -7.69 -10.00
CA VAL A 81 -1.34 -7.98 -10.94
C VAL A 81 -1.88 -8.21 -12.36
N LEU A 82 -1.08 -7.86 -13.36
CA LEU A 82 -1.31 -8.15 -14.79
C LEU A 82 -0.90 -9.57 -15.15
#